data_AF-A7NR88-F1
#
_entry.id   AF-A7NR88-F1
#
_cell.length_a   1.000
_cell.length_b   1.000
_cell.length_c   1.000
_cell.angle_alpha   90.00
_cell.angle_beta   90.00
_cell.angle_gamma   90.00
#
_symmetry.space_group_name_H-M   'P 1'
#
loop_
_entity.id
_entity.type
_entity.pdbx_description
1 polymer ?
#
loop_
_entity_poly.entity_id
_entity_poly.type
_entity_poly.pdbx_seq_one_letter_code
_entity_poly.pdbx_strand_id
1 'polypeptide(L)'
;MERYEQGLISPGQIDSLLKLRLVLLFAEYPWLRMSSATAQQRLRESPWAIAEALDELAHAGLLSKTEYGGQPMYRLTATPEHRLRLERLARSFDDPQRRDELYDLVRTASEERRYREIVMPHTGALTASEFDAFVV
;
A
#
# COMPACT_ATOMS: atom_id res chain seq x y z
N MET A 1 23.36 -1.27 -12.57
CA MET A 1 22.03 -1.89 -12.72
C MET A 1 21.09 -1.17 -11.76
N GLU A 2 20.38 -0.18 -12.25
CA GLU A 2 19.42 0.57 -11.45
C GLU A 2 18.25 -0.34 -11.12
N ARG A 3 18.08 -0.66 -9.83
CA ARG A 3 16.92 -1.43 -9.34
C ARG A 3 15.73 -0.48 -9.26
N TYR A 4 15.14 -0.18 -10.42
CA TYR A 4 14.05 0.81 -10.58
C TYR A 4 12.74 0.45 -9.86
N GLU A 5 12.65 -0.73 -9.27
CA GLU A 5 11.52 -1.22 -8.46
C GLU A 5 11.64 -0.77 -6.98
N GLN A 6 12.84 -0.33 -6.55
CA GLN A 6 13.13 0.06 -5.17
C GLN A 6 12.42 1.34 -4.69
N GLY A 7 11.82 2.11 -5.60
CA GLY A 7 11.09 3.32 -5.24
C GLY A 7 9.57 3.13 -5.02
N LEU A 8 9.04 1.94 -5.31
CA LEU A 8 7.62 1.62 -5.12
C LEU A 8 7.42 0.51 -4.08
N ILE A 9 8.30 -0.49 -4.11
CA ILE A 9 8.39 -1.49 -3.05
C ILE A 9 9.26 -0.90 -1.95
N SER A 10 8.60 -0.18 -1.04
CA SER A 10 9.20 0.43 0.14
C SER A 10 8.36 0.12 1.37
N PRO A 11 8.98 -0.01 2.56
CA PRO A 11 8.25 -0.26 3.80
C PRO A 11 7.26 0.88 4.05
N GLY A 12 5.96 0.55 4.10
CA GLY A 12 4.86 1.52 4.24
C GLY A 12 4.17 1.94 2.94
N GLN A 13 4.68 1.56 1.76
CA GLN A 13 4.00 1.73 0.47
C GLN A 13 3.48 0.41 -0.09
N ILE A 14 4.37 -0.48 -0.53
CA ILE A 14 4.04 -1.81 -1.04
C ILE A 14 4.86 -2.83 -0.22
N ASP A 15 4.52 -2.95 1.06
CA ASP A 15 5.14 -3.89 1.99
C ASP A 15 4.39 -5.23 2.07
N SER A 16 3.33 -5.42 1.29
CA SER A 16 2.49 -6.61 1.34
C SER A 16 2.08 -7.05 -0.06
N LEU A 17 1.99 -8.37 -0.25
CA LEU A 17 1.57 -8.94 -1.52
C LEU A 17 0.17 -8.47 -1.93
N LEU A 18 -0.71 -8.26 -0.95
CA LEU A 18 -2.05 -7.74 -1.19
C LEU A 18 -2.02 -6.35 -1.83
N LYS A 19 -1.17 -5.45 -1.30
CA LYS A 19 -0.96 -4.12 -1.86
C LYS A 19 -0.39 -4.18 -3.27
N LEU A 20 0.60 -5.06 -3.49
CA LEU A 20 1.17 -5.29 -4.82
C LEU A 20 0.06 -5.69 -5.81
N ARG A 21 -0.73 -6.73 -5.48
CA ARG A 21 -1.82 -7.21 -6.35
C ARG A 21 -2.87 -6.14 -6.62
N LEU A 22 -3.25 -5.35 -5.60
CA LEU A 22 -4.19 -4.25 -5.76
C LEU A 22 -3.65 -3.20 -6.75
N VAL A 23 -2.42 -2.74 -6.52
CA VAL A 23 -1.79 -1.73 -7.36
C VAL A 23 -1.60 -2.21 -8.80
N LEU A 24 -1.21 -3.47 -9.00
CA LEU A 24 -1.12 -4.08 -10.32
C LEU A 24 -2.48 -4.09 -11.04
N LEU A 25 -3.56 -4.41 -10.31
CA LEU A 25 -4.92 -4.40 -10.86
C LEU A 25 -5.39 -3.00 -11.27
N PHE A 26 -5.02 -1.97 -10.53
CA PHE A 26 -5.25 -0.58 -10.91
C PHE A 26 -4.35 -0.11 -12.06
N ALA A 27 -3.12 -0.62 -12.15
CA ALA A 27 -2.19 -0.30 -13.24
C ALA A 27 -2.65 -0.89 -14.57
N GLU A 28 -3.18 -2.12 -14.54
CA GLU A 28 -3.78 -2.78 -15.70
C GLU A 28 -5.03 -2.02 -16.19
N TYR A 29 -5.85 -1.53 -15.26
CA TYR A 29 -7.06 -0.75 -15.57
C TYR A 29 -7.02 0.66 -14.95
N PRO A 30 -6.38 1.64 -15.58
CA PRO A 30 -6.17 2.99 -15.02
C PRO A 30 -7.47 3.81 -14.88
N TRP A 31 -8.51 3.43 -15.61
CA TRP A 31 -9.85 4.02 -15.54
C TRP A 31 -10.72 3.36 -14.47
N LEU A 32 -10.25 2.25 -13.89
CA LEU A 32 -11.01 1.47 -12.93
C LEU A 32 -11.19 2.26 -11.66
N ARG A 33 -12.44 2.33 -11.23
CA ARG A 33 -12.84 2.80 -9.92
C ARG A 33 -13.51 1.63 -9.25
N MET A 34 -13.03 1.27 -8.06
CA MET A 34 -13.57 0.13 -7.35
C MET A 34 -13.67 0.43 -5.86
N SER A 35 -14.70 -0.13 -5.24
CA SER A 35 -14.82 -0.12 -3.78
C SER A 35 -14.04 -1.28 -3.18
N SER A 36 -13.82 -1.21 -1.86
CA SER A 36 -13.22 -2.32 -1.10
C SER A 36 -14.02 -3.62 -1.27
N ALA A 37 -15.36 -3.54 -1.35
CA ALA A 37 -16.22 -4.70 -1.58
C ALA A 37 -15.96 -5.35 -2.96
N THR A 38 -15.77 -4.54 -4.01
CA THR A 38 -15.44 -5.09 -5.34
C THR A 38 -14.04 -5.71 -5.35
N ALA A 39 -13.07 -5.10 -4.65
CA ALA A 39 -11.71 -5.65 -4.53
C ALA A 39 -11.72 -6.99 -3.79
N GLN A 40 -12.51 -7.09 -2.72
CA GLN A 40 -12.71 -8.32 -1.96
C GLN A 40 -13.22 -9.45 -2.86
N GLN A 41 -14.22 -9.19 -3.72
CA GLN A 41 -14.76 -10.22 -4.61
C GLN A 41 -13.74 -10.75 -5.62
N ARG A 42 -12.81 -9.90 -6.08
CA ARG A 42 -11.79 -10.31 -7.06
C ARG A 42 -10.63 -11.06 -6.43
N LEU A 43 -10.14 -10.57 -5.30
CA LEU A 43 -8.96 -11.15 -4.64
C LEU A 43 -9.34 -12.31 -3.71
N ARG A 44 -10.62 -12.43 -3.32
CA ARG A 44 -11.12 -13.40 -2.33
C ARG A 44 -10.39 -13.36 -0.99
N GLU A 45 -9.85 -12.20 -0.66
CA GLU A 45 -9.13 -11.94 0.59
C GLU A 45 -10.06 -11.33 1.65
N SER A 46 -9.57 -11.23 2.88
CA SER A 46 -10.31 -10.66 4.01
C SER A 46 -10.77 -9.22 3.72
N PRO A 47 -12.04 -8.86 3.99
CA PRO A 47 -12.57 -7.52 3.73
C PRO A 47 -11.80 -6.43 4.48
N TRP A 48 -11.40 -6.73 5.71
CA TRP A 48 -10.59 -5.84 6.55
C TRP A 48 -9.21 -5.60 5.95
N ALA A 49 -8.52 -6.66 5.52
CA ALA A 49 -7.20 -6.55 4.90
C ALA A 49 -7.24 -5.77 3.57
N ILE A 50 -8.28 -5.98 2.76
CA ILE A 50 -8.49 -5.25 1.51
C ILE A 50 -8.73 -3.75 1.79
N ALA A 51 -9.61 -3.45 2.74
CA ALA A 51 -9.94 -2.08 3.10
C ALA A 51 -8.72 -1.34 3.66
N GLU A 52 -7.98 -1.97 4.58
CA GLU A 52 -6.76 -1.44 5.17
C GLU A 52 -5.66 -1.23 4.11
N ALA A 53 -5.42 -2.22 3.24
CA ALA A 53 -4.45 -2.09 2.17
C ALA A 53 -4.80 -0.97 1.17
N LEU A 54 -6.08 -0.81 0.81
CA LEU A 54 -6.54 0.28 -0.05
C LEU A 54 -6.38 1.64 0.62
N ASP A 55 -6.65 1.72 1.92
CA ASP A 55 -6.51 2.96 2.70
C ASP A 55 -5.04 3.34 2.85
N GLU A 56 -4.16 2.39 3.20
CA GLU A 56 -2.71 2.63 3.26
C GLU A 56 -2.13 3.05 1.89
N LEU A 57 -2.59 2.45 0.79
CA LEU A 57 -2.20 2.85 -0.57
C LEU A 57 -2.70 4.26 -0.94
N ALA A 58 -3.88 4.65 -0.43
CA ALA A 58 -4.38 5.99 -0.60
C ALA A 58 -3.59 7.00 0.25
N HIS A 59 -3.25 6.64 1.48
CA HIS A 59 -2.42 7.44 2.38
C HIS A 59 -1.00 7.65 1.82
N ALA A 60 -0.45 6.63 1.16
CA ALA A 60 0.81 6.70 0.42
C ALA A 60 0.75 7.57 -0.87
N GLY A 61 -0.42 8.10 -1.23
CA GLY A 61 -0.61 8.94 -2.42
C GLY A 61 -0.61 8.19 -3.75
N LEU A 62 -0.67 6.84 -3.72
CA LEU A 62 -0.75 6.02 -4.94
C LEU A 62 -2.19 5.95 -5.47
N LEU A 63 -3.16 5.88 -4.55
CA LEU A 63 -4.59 5.89 -4.86
C LEU A 63 -5.23 7.17 -4.34
N SER A 64 -6.29 7.61 -5.00
CA SER A 64 -7.22 8.60 -4.47
C SER A 64 -8.46 7.88 -3.97
N LYS A 65 -8.81 8.16 -2.73
CA LYS A 65 -10.07 7.77 -2.11
C LYS A 65 -11.11 8.86 -2.39
N THR A 66 -12.26 8.46 -2.88
CA THR A 66 -13.41 9.33 -3.15
C THR A 66 -14.66 8.63 -2.67
N GLU A 67 -15.54 9.33 -1.97
CA GLU A 67 -16.80 8.75 -1.53
C GLU A 67 -17.86 8.89 -2.62
N TYR A 68 -18.55 7.79 -2.94
CA TYR A 68 -19.65 7.79 -3.90
C TYR A 68 -20.79 6.96 -3.34
N GLY A 69 -21.96 7.59 -3.14
CA GLY A 69 -23.15 6.91 -2.62
C GLY A 69 -22.95 6.27 -1.23
N GLY A 70 -22.12 6.86 -0.38
CA GLY A 70 -21.81 6.34 0.96
C GLY A 70 -20.81 5.17 0.99
N GLN A 71 -20.14 4.89 -0.13
CA GLN A 71 -19.07 3.89 -0.18
C GLN A 71 -17.75 4.52 -0.65
N PRO A 72 -16.61 4.16 -0.03
CA PRO A 72 -15.30 4.61 -0.48
C PRO A 72 -14.95 3.92 -1.80
N MET A 73 -14.78 4.71 -2.85
CA MET A 73 -14.23 4.32 -4.15
C MET A 73 -12.78 4.75 -4.26
N TYR A 74 -11.95 3.83 -4.74
CA TYR A 74 -10.53 4.05 -4.94
C TYR A 74 -10.23 4.12 -6.43
N ARG A 75 -9.38 5.07 -6.80
CA ARG A 75 -8.90 5.29 -8.17
C ARG A 75 -7.40 5.49 -8.17
N LEU A 76 -6.73 5.00 -9.21
CA LEU A 76 -5.33 5.31 -9.44
C LEU A 76 -5.14 6.81 -9.75
N THR A 77 -4.36 7.51 -8.91
CA THR A 77 -3.93 8.90 -9.14
C THR A 77 -2.42 9.04 -9.22
N ALA A 78 -1.74 7.91 -9.39
CA ALA A 78 -0.30 7.85 -9.61
C ALA A 78 0.13 8.82 -10.72
N THR A 79 1.21 9.57 -10.45
CA THR A 79 1.89 10.42 -11.44
C THR A 79 2.31 9.58 -12.66
N PRO A 80 2.49 10.19 -13.84
CA PRO A 80 2.91 9.46 -15.04
C PRO A 80 4.22 8.66 -14.82
N GLU A 81 5.13 9.14 -13.98
CA GLU A 81 6.33 8.40 -13.57
C GLU A 81 6.01 7.14 -12.76
N HIS A 82 5.14 7.24 -11.76
CA HIS A 82 4.71 6.08 -10.97
C HIS A 82 3.97 5.07 -11.86
N ARG A 83 3.15 5.56 -12.78
CA ARG A 83 2.42 4.72 -13.73
C ARG A 83 3.34 3.92 -14.64
N LEU A 84 4.37 4.54 -15.22
CA LEU A 84 5.37 3.83 -16.02
C LEU A 84 6.11 2.75 -15.22
N ARG A 85 6.41 3.02 -13.94
CA ARG A 85 7.02 2.02 -13.06
C ARG A 85 6.06 0.88 -12.76
N LEU A 86 4.77 1.16 -12.53
CA LEU A 86 3.74 0.16 -12.31
C LEU A 86 3.47 -0.72 -13.53
N GLU A 87 3.45 -0.15 -14.74
CA GLU A 87 3.30 -0.93 -15.97
C GLU A 87 4.50 -1.88 -16.18
N ARG A 88 5.72 -1.42 -15.85
CA ARG A 88 6.92 -2.27 -15.87
C ARG A 88 6.88 -3.35 -14.79
N LEU A 89 6.34 -3.03 -13.62
CA LEU A 89 6.13 -3.97 -12.53
C LEU A 89 5.11 -5.05 -12.93
N ALA A 90 4.01 -4.65 -13.55
CA ALA A 90 2.99 -5.57 -14.07
C ALA A 90 3.57 -6.50 -15.13
N ARG A 91 4.37 -5.95 -16.05
CA ARG A 91 5.09 -6.76 -17.06
C ARG A 91 6.07 -7.73 -16.42
N SER A 92 6.78 -7.31 -15.37
CA SER A 92 7.71 -8.18 -14.64
C SER A 92 6.99 -9.21 -13.77
N PHE A 93 5.75 -8.93 -13.34
CA PHE A 93 4.92 -9.88 -12.62
C PHE A 93 4.34 -10.98 -13.52
N ASP A 94 4.16 -10.70 -14.81
CA ASP A 94 3.74 -11.68 -15.83
C ASP A 94 4.83 -12.75 -16.07
N ASP A 95 6.10 -12.36 -15.97
CA ASP A 95 7.25 -13.27 -16.04
C ASP A 95 7.39 -14.12 -14.77
N PRO A 96 7.30 -15.47 -14.82
CA PRO A 96 7.31 -16.32 -13.64
C PRO A 96 8.60 -16.25 -12.82
N GLN A 97 9.74 -15.98 -13.47
CA GLN A 97 11.05 -15.85 -12.81
C GLN A 97 11.19 -14.52 -12.08
N ARG A 98 10.76 -13.42 -12.70
CA ARG A 98 10.77 -12.07 -12.08
C ARG A 98 9.70 -11.93 -11.01
N ARG A 99 8.59 -12.65 -11.15
CA ARG A 99 7.56 -12.74 -10.13
C ARG A 99 8.13 -13.25 -8.81
N ASP A 100 9.05 -14.23 -8.84
CA ASP A 100 9.71 -14.75 -7.64
C ASP A 100 10.61 -13.70 -6.97
N GLU A 101 11.34 -12.92 -7.77
CA GLU A 101 12.14 -11.78 -7.29
C GLU A 101 11.27 -10.69 -6.65
N LEU A 102 10.09 -10.42 -7.22
CA LEU A 102 9.11 -9.50 -6.64
C LEU A 102 8.55 -10.01 -5.32
N TYR A 103 8.30 -11.32 -5.20
CA TYR A 103 7.88 -11.92 -3.94
C TYR A 103 8.95 -11.76 -2.86
N ASP A 104 10.22 -12.00 -3.20
CA ASP A 104 11.33 -11.85 -2.25
C ASP A 104 11.56 -10.38 -1.85
N LEU A 105 11.42 -9.44 -2.79
CA LEU A 105 11.47 -8.00 -2.51
C LEU A 105 10.34 -7.54 -1.58
N VAL A 106 9.10 -7.98 -1.82
CA VAL A 106 7.96 -7.66 -0.93
C VAL A 106 8.19 -8.27 0.44
N ARG A 107 8.64 -9.52 0.51
CA ARG A 107 8.94 -10.18 1.78
C ARG A 107 10.01 -9.43 2.57
N THR A 108 11.08 -9.02 1.90
CA THR A 108 12.16 -8.21 2.51
C THR A 108 11.61 -6.88 3.05
N ALA A 109 10.71 -6.22 2.31
CA ALA A 109 10.07 -4.99 2.77
C ALA A 109 9.12 -5.21 3.96
N SER A 110 8.37 -6.33 3.99
CA SER A 110 7.54 -6.72 5.13
C SER A 110 8.42 -6.97 6.37
N GLU A 111 9.53 -7.68 6.20
CA GLU A 111 10.48 -7.99 7.27
C GLU A 111 11.15 -6.73 7.79
N GLU A 112 11.54 -5.79 6.92
CA GLU A 112 12.11 -4.52 7.33
C GLU A 112 11.11 -3.60 8.05
N ARG A 113 9.84 -3.57 7.63
CA ARG A 113 8.77 -2.88 8.38
C ARG A 113 8.64 -3.47 9.78
N ARG A 114 8.52 -4.80 9.87
CA ARG A 114 8.37 -5.51 11.14
C ARG A 114 9.60 -5.33 12.03
N TYR A 115 10.79 -5.33 11.45
CA TYR A 115 12.03 -5.05 12.16
C TYR A 115 12.05 -3.61 12.67
N ARG A 116 11.62 -2.62 11.89
CA ARG A 116 11.46 -1.23 12.36
C ARG A 116 10.46 -1.11 13.50
N GLU A 117 9.33 -1.82 13.45
CA GLU A 117 8.35 -1.84 14.54
C GLU A 117 8.91 -2.48 15.83
N ILE A 118 9.77 -3.50 15.70
CA ILE A 118 10.38 -4.23 16.83
C ILE A 118 11.60 -3.51 17.40
N VAL A 119 12.44 -2.90 16.56
CA VAL A 119 13.71 -2.24 16.94
C VAL A 119 13.53 -0.76 17.26
N MET A 120 12.51 -0.12 16.69
CA MET A 120 12.03 1.19 17.11
C MET A 120 10.59 1.09 17.61
N PRO A 121 10.32 0.40 18.73
CA PRO A 121 9.08 0.62 19.44
C PRO A 121 9.24 2.01 20.06
N HIS A 122 8.75 3.06 19.39
CA HIS A 122 8.38 4.36 19.97
C HIS A 122 9.03 4.62 21.34
N THR A 123 10.26 5.12 21.33
CA THR A 123 10.81 5.78 22.51
C THR A 123 9.96 7.02 22.75
N GLY A 124 8.95 6.89 23.61
CA GLY A 124 8.28 7.98 24.30
C GLY A 124 7.36 8.87 23.46
N ALA A 125 6.14 8.41 23.19
CA ALA A 125 4.98 9.30 23.06
C ALA A 125 4.02 9.09 24.23
N LEU A 126 4.56 9.10 25.45
CA LEU A 126 3.79 9.23 26.69
C LEU A 126 4.59 10.10 27.67
N THR A 127 4.34 11.40 27.61
CA THR A 127 4.27 12.26 28.80
C THR A 127 3.18 13.29 28.47
N ALA A 128 1.95 13.03 28.91
CA ALA A 128 1.41 13.68 30.10
C ALA A 128 1.22 15.19 29.89
N SER A 129 0.09 15.55 29.28
CA SER A 129 -0.54 16.86 29.48
C SER A 129 -1.89 16.66 30.19
N GLU A 130 -1.90 15.73 31.15
CA GLU A 130 -2.80 15.76 32.30
C GLU A 130 -1.97 16.34 33.45
N PHE A 131 -2.03 17.65 33.68
CA PHE A 131 -1.75 18.37 34.94
C PHE A 131 -1.56 19.87 34.62
N ASP A 132 -2.63 20.54 34.22
CA ASP A 132 -2.78 21.99 34.47
C ASP A 132 -4.28 22.29 34.69
N ALA A 133 -4.76 21.90 35.86
CA ALA A 133 -6.09 22.29 36.34
C ALA A 133 -6.07 22.36 37.88
N PHE A 134 -5.17 23.18 38.42
CA PHE A 134 -5.26 23.68 39.80
C PHE A 134 -4.61 25.06 39.90
N VAL A 135 -5.32 26.09 39.40
CA VAL A 135 -5.27 27.46 39.91
C VAL A 135 -6.68 28.05 39.81
N VAL A 136 -7.39 28.08 40.94
CA VAL A 136 -8.18 29.21 41.48
C VAL A 136 -8.74 28.80 42.85
#